data_AF-A0A0W0YS71-F1
#
_entry.id   AF-A0A0W0YS71-F1
#
_cell.length_a   1.000
_cell.length_b   1.000
_cell.length_c   1.000
_cell.angle_alpha   90.00
_cell.angle_beta   90.00
_cell.angle_gamma   90.00
#
_symmetry.space_group_name_H-M   'P 1'
#
loop_
_entity.id
_entity.type
_entity.pdbx_description
1 polymer ?
#
loop_
_entity_poly.entity_id
_entity_poly.type
_entity_poly.pdbx_seq_one_letter_code
_entity_poly.pdbx_strand_id
1 'polypeptide(L)'
;MLKKDTQFIRNELELNRLYALQERSNAENYQIISFCIMNIRALEEYPLINCDDDTQLELLTLRGDYYLSLFKTLSEIKNPTKEDISDCLKYREIAYEYHPEDVKKIEQEFQLKEAKLNLDEDFSLALYLTELERKGELRDELEQKETLLEGQEPNENLIEEPEHNEKHHPREPEKNETLLEEAEQREKHLQELEQNEDPEELEPNEEFVFIESVQENAVHSKKTYPLSQEDIKKNYHNSLFDWAKNTHPEVLERYITKIIDKKYSPLLPTFSFRQRTEPVKEYLRTSKNESGDNRLAYILSSGSQEDGALNQLLVKGLTPFMLRKQSIPTIALAIQDKSFEQNIIEITRDVVLFAKKDKRFIHPFSDVGISLVYRAIYDWVDSLTEKSFQSLIKSSLKQYEATTWGSYWGSSRRTVVEGYLKENCNSKALAMIFMNNIETPALNECLLTKIVETIKKEIISGEYPKMKQDLKYKLIEDINLKEHKDFYLANLRMHHETIAAAAKNSQSVTPSNVY
;
A
#
# COMPACT_ATOMS: atom_id res chain seq x y z
N MET A 1 -11.54 29.44 1.74
CA MET A 1 -10.55 30.30 2.42
C MET A 1 -9.33 30.56 1.54
N LEU A 2 -8.80 29.55 0.81
CA LEU A 2 -7.78 29.72 -0.24
C LEU A 2 -8.16 30.74 -1.33
N LYS A 3 -9.45 30.84 -1.70
CA LYS A 3 -9.98 31.90 -2.58
C LYS A 3 -9.87 33.33 -1.99
N LYS A 4 -9.32 33.50 -0.79
CA LYS A 4 -8.99 34.78 -0.16
C LYS A 4 -7.47 34.96 0.04
N ASP A 5 -6.67 33.94 -0.23
CA ASP A 5 -5.21 34.04 -0.20
C ASP A 5 -4.76 34.77 -1.46
N THR A 6 -4.28 36.00 -1.28
CA THR A 6 -3.85 36.87 -2.38
C THR A 6 -2.71 36.25 -3.19
N GLN A 7 -1.82 35.49 -2.57
CA GLN A 7 -0.70 34.85 -3.27
C GLN A 7 -1.20 33.67 -4.12
N PHE A 8 -2.07 32.83 -3.55
CA PHE A 8 -2.68 31.71 -4.28
C PHE A 8 -3.45 32.21 -5.51
N ILE A 9 -4.30 33.22 -5.35
CA ILE A 9 -5.08 33.82 -6.44
C ILE A 9 -4.15 34.41 -7.52
N ARG A 10 -3.08 35.08 -7.10
CA ARG A 10 -2.10 35.66 -8.04
C ARG A 10 -1.40 34.56 -8.85
N ASN A 11 -0.98 33.48 -8.20
CA ASN A 11 -0.38 32.34 -8.87
C ASN A 11 -1.36 31.71 -9.87
N GLU A 12 -2.63 31.57 -9.51
CA GLU A 12 -3.68 31.06 -10.40
C GLU A 12 -3.89 31.92 -11.65
N LEU A 13 -3.92 33.25 -11.48
CA LEU A 13 -4.03 34.16 -12.62
C LEU A 13 -2.82 34.05 -13.56
N GLU A 14 -1.63 33.89 -12.99
CA GLU A 14 -0.41 33.76 -13.77
C GLU A 14 -0.31 32.40 -14.47
N LEU A 15 -0.72 31.31 -13.81
CA LEU A 15 -0.85 30.00 -14.43
C LEU A 15 -1.82 30.05 -15.62
N ASN A 16 -2.99 30.67 -15.46
CA ASN A 16 -3.95 30.84 -16.55
C ASN A 16 -3.36 31.65 -17.73
N ARG A 17 -2.58 32.70 -17.44
CA ARG A 17 -1.87 33.47 -18.47
C ARG A 17 -0.84 32.61 -19.21
N LEU A 18 -0.05 31.82 -18.49
CA LEU A 18 1.00 30.98 -19.06
C LEU A 18 0.44 29.80 -19.85
N TYR A 19 -0.68 29.20 -19.42
CA TYR A 19 -1.36 28.13 -20.16
C TYR A 19 -2.06 28.61 -21.43
N ALA A 20 -2.41 29.90 -21.53
CA ALA A 20 -2.99 30.49 -22.74
C ALA A 20 -1.96 30.73 -23.86
N LEU A 21 -0.66 30.57 -23.59
CA LEU A 21 0.38 30.71 -24.60
C LEU A 21 0.37 29.50 -25.56
N GLN A 22 0.30 29.79 -26.86
CA GLN A 22 0.28 28.76 -27.91
C GLN A 22 1.62 28.00 -28.01
N GLU A 23 2.73 28.71 -27.80
CA GLU A 23 4.07 28.15 -27.74
C GLU A 23 4.75 28.63 -26.45
N ARG A 24 5.39 27.71 -25.73
CA ARG A 24 6.09 27.98 -24.49
C ARG A 24 7.57 27.69 -24.65
N SER A 25 8.40 28.62 -24.22
CA SER A 25 9.82 28.41 -23.96
C SER A 25 10.03 27.68 -22.64
N ASN A 26 11.25 27.17 -22.44
CA ASN A 26 11.63 26.57 -21.17
C ASN A 26 11.47 27.56 -19.99
N ALA A 27 11.69 28.85 -20.21
CA ALA A 27 11.53 29.85 -19.15
C ALA A 27 10.08 29.95 -18.64
N GLU A 28 9.10 29.91 -19.55
CA GLU A 28 7.68 29.87 -19.15
C GLU A 28 7.34 28.53 -18.47
N ASN A 29 7.89 27.41 -18.93
CA ASN A 29 7.70 26.11 -18.28
C ASN A 29 8.22 26.11 -16.83
N TYR A 30 9.40 26.69 -16.57
CA TYR A 30 9.91 26.82 -15.19
C TYR A 30 9.08 27.76 -14.32
N GLN A 31 8.48 28.81 -14.91
CA GLN A 31 7.53 29.66 -14.16
C GLN A 31 6.28 28.88 -13.75
N ILE A 32 5.72 28.09 -14.66
CA ILE A 32 4.58 27.20 -14.35
C ILE A 32 4.95 26.24 -13.21
N ILE A 33 6.10 25.59 -13.32
CA ILE A 33 6.60 24.66 -12.29
C ILE A 33 6.68 25.37 -10.92
N SER A 34 7.26 26.56 -10.88
CA SER A 34 7.36 27.36 -9.66
C SER A 34 5.99 27.68 -9.05
N PHE A 35 5.04 28.16 -9.86
CA PHE A 35 3.70 28.50 -9.37
C PHE A 35 2.91 27.27 -8.90
N CYS A 36 2.99 26.15 -9.61
CA CYS A 36 2.37 24.89 -9.18
C CYS A 36 2.95 24.43 -7.83
N ILE A 37 4.28 24.45 -7.65
CA ILE A 37 4.91 24.08 -6.36
C ILE A 37 4.46 25.00 -5.23
N MET A 38 4.38 26.31 -5.48
CA MET A 38 3.90 27.27 -4.47
C MET A 38 2.44 26.99 -4.06
N ASN A 39 1.57 26.69 -5.03
CA ASN A 39 0.16 26.40 -4.76
C ASN A 39 -0.03 25.04 -4.06
N ILE A 40 0.75 24.02 -4.41
CA ILE A 40 0.77 22.73 -3.70
C ILE A 40 1.15 22.93 -2.24
N ARG A 41 2.19 23.72 -1.95
CA ARG A 41 2.59 24.02 -0.56
C ARG A 41 1.48 24.72 0.21
N ALA A 42 0.82 25.70 -0.41
CA ALA A 42 -0.32 26.39 0.20
C ALA A 42 -1.49 25.44 0.51
N LEU A 43 -1.73 24.44 -0.36
CA LEU A 43 -2.74 23.40 -0.13
C LEU A 43 -2.31 22.43 0.99
N GLU A 44 -1.04 22.09 1.09
CA GLU A 44 -0.50 21.19 2.12
C GLU A 44 -0.52 21.82 3.52
N GLU A 45 -0.29 23.13 3.64
CA GLU A 45 -0.41 23.86 4.89
C GLU A 45 -1.87 24.03 5.34
N TYR A 46 -2.82 23.77 4.45
CA TYR A 46 -4.23 23.95 4.74
C TYR A 46 -4.81 22.74 5.52
N PRO A 47 -5.39 22.94 6.71
CA PRO A 47 -5.85 21.84 7.55
C PRO A 47 -7.14 21.22 7.01
N LEU A 48 -7.02 20.17 6.19
CA LEU A 48 -8.14 19.45 5.58
C LEU A 48 -9.16 18.95 6.62
N ILE A 49 -8.70 18.57 7.82
CA ILE A 49 -9.53 18.07 8.92
C ILE A 49 -10.65 19.03 9.36
N ASN A 50 -10.51 20.33 9.05
CA ASN A 50 -11.49 21.35 9.42
C ASN A 50 -12.49 21.66 8.30
N CYS A 51 -12.43 20.93 7.18
CA CYS A 51 -13.32 21.12 6.03
C CYS A 51 -14.39 20.04 5.99
N ASP A 52 -15.56 20.38 5.45
CA ASP A 52 -16.54 19.37 5.04
C ASP A 52 -15.97 18.49 3.91
N ASP A 53 -16.55 17.29 3.74
CA ASP A 53 -16.06 16.27 2.80
C ASP A 53 -16.01 16.77 1.35
N ASP A 54 -16.99 17.58 0.93
CA ASP A 54 -17.04 18.15 -0.41
C ASP A 54 -15.86 19.10 -0.64
N THR A 55 -15.58 19.97 0.34
CA THR A 55 -14.42 20.87 0.30
C THR A 55 -13.11 20.10 0.35
N GLN A 56 -13.00 19.04 1.17
CA GLN A 56 -11.79 18.19 1.20
C GLN A 56 -11.55 17.55 -0.18
N LEU A 57 -12.59 17.05 -0.83
CA LEU A 57 -12.51 16.46 -2.15
C LEU A 57 -12.13 17.51 -3.22
N GLU A 58 -12.69 18.73 -3.18
CA GLU A 58 -12.31 19.83 -4.08
C GLU A 58 -10.81 20.15 -3.94
N LEU A 59 -10.30 20.22 -2.71
CA LEU A 59 -8.90 20.54 -2.43
C LEU A 59 -7.94 19.41 -2.86
N LEU A 60 -8.32 18.15 -2.62
CA LEU A 60 -7.54 17.00 -3.07
C LEU A 60 -7.52 16.90 -4.60
N THR A 61 -8.65 17.16 -5.25
CA THR A 61 -8.74 17.21 -6.73
C THR A 61 -7.83 18.29 -7.29
N LEU A 62 -7.92 19.51 -6.74
CA LEU A 62 -7.10 20.64 -7.16
C LEU A 62 -5.60 20.37 -6.94
N ARG A 63 -5.23 19.69 -5.85
CA ARG A 63 -3.84 19.25 -5.62
C ARG A 63 -3.39 18.26 -6.70
N GLY A 64 -4.24 17.29 -7.04
CA GLY A 64 -4.01 16.35 -8.14
C GLY A 64 -3.77 17.05 -9.48
N ASP A 65 -4.57 18.07 -9.78
CA ASP A 65 -4.43 18.87 -11.01
C ASP A 65 -3.06 19.55 -11.10
N TYR A 66 -2.55 20.12 -10.00
CA TYR A 66 -1.21 20.72 -10.01
C TYR A 66 -0.08 19.70 -10.21
N TYR A 67 -0.18 18.50 -9.63
CA TYR A 67 0.81 17.45 -9.88
C TYR A 67 0.79 16.98 -11.34
N LEU A 68 -0.41 16.85 -11.92
CA LEU A 68 -0.57 16.54 -13.34
C LEU A 68 0.04 17.63 -14.23
N SER A 69 -0.20 18.90 -13.89
CA SER A 69 0.42 20.05 -14.54
C SER A 69 1.95 20.03 -14.45
N LEU A 70 2.51 19.73 -13.29
CA LEU A 70 3.96 19.60 -13.10
C LEU A 70 4.55 18.51 -14.00
N PHE A 71 3.96 17.31 -13.98
CA PHE A 71 4.38 16.21 -14.84
C PHE A 71 4.35 16.59 -16.32
N LYS A 72 3.22 17.17 -16.78
CA LYS A 72 3.06 17.60 -18.16
C LYS A 72 4.11 18.65 -18.55
N THR A 73 4.28 19.68 -17.74
CA THR A 73 5.19 20.80 -18.04
C THR A 73 6.65 20.37 -18.03
N LEU A 74 7.07 19.53 -17.08
CA LEU A 74 8.44 18.98 -17.05
C LEU A 74 8.73 18.11 -18.28
N SER A 75 7.75 17.32 -18.72
CA SER A 75 7.89 16.50 -19.92
C SER A 75 8.01 17.35 -21.21
N GLU A 76 7.56 18.60 -21.20
CA GLU A 76 7.65 19.51 -22.35
C GLU A 76 8.96 20.34 -22.39
N ILE A 77 9.82 20.24 -21.37
CA ILE A 77 11.10 20.96 -21.35
C ILE A 77 12.03 20.40 -22.44
N LYS A 78 12.53 21.28 -23.31
CA LYS A 78 13.53 20.92 -24.31
C LYS A 78 14.90 20.81 -23.65
N ASN A 79 15.60 19.70 -23.88
CA ASN A 79 16.91 19.40 -23.28
C ASN A 79 16.85 19.43 -21.73
N PRO A 80 16.06 18.55 -21.10
CA PRO A 80 15.90 18.54 -19.66
C PRO A 80 17.22 18.22 -18.96
N THR A 81 17.46 18.85 -17.82
CA THR A 81 18.56 18.50 -16.92
C THR A 81 18.28 17.16 -16.23
N LYS A 82 19.29 16.58 -15.56
CA LYS A 82 19.09 15.37 -14.75
C LYS A 82 18.06 15.57 -13.63
N GLU A 83 18.02 16.77 -13.06
CA GLU A 83 17.06 17.13 -12.02
C GLU A 83 15.64 17.20 -12.59
N ASP A 84 15.45 17.80 -13.76
CA ASP A 84 14.15 17.85 -14.44
C ASP A 84 13.60 16.45 -14.75
N ILE A 85 14.46 15.52 -15.18
CA ILE A 85 14.07 14.13 -15.44
C ILE A 85 13.63 13.44 -14.15
N SER A 86 14.41 13.62 -13.07
CA SER A 86 14.09 13.07 -11.75
C SER A 86 12.76 13.61 -11.23
N ASP A 87 12.55 14.92 -11.30
CA ASP A 87 11.31 15.56 -10.89
C ASP A 87 10.15 15.16 -11.79
N CYS A 88 10.36 14.98 -13.09
CA CYS A 88 9.34 14.49 -14.01
C CYS A 88 8.84 13.11 -13.59
N LEU A 89 9.74 12.17 -13.31
CA LEU A 89 9.40 10.84 -12.83
C LEU A 89 8.68 10.89 -11.48
N LYS A 90 9.14 11.73 -10.56
CA LYS A 90 8.51 11.94 -9.25
C LYS A 90 7.07 12.44 -9.40
N TYR A 91 6.85 13.52 -10.14
CA TYR A 91 5.51 14.10 -10.30
C TYR A 91 4.60 13.24 -11.18
N ARG A 92 5.15 12.43 -12.10
CA ARG A 92 4.41 11.39 -12.81
C ARG A 92 3.77 10.39 -11.85
N GLU A 93 4.55 9.84 -10.92
CA GLU A 93 4.05 8.86 -9.95
C GLU A 93 2.95 9.44 -9.09
N ILE A 94 3.15 10.66 -8.58
CA ILE A 94 2.15 11.35 -7.75
C ILE A 94 0.90 11.66 -8.58
N ALA A 95 1.04 12.25 -9.78
CA ALA A 95 -0.08 12.57 -10.65
C ALA A 95 -0.91 11.34 -11.04
N TYR A 96 -0.28 10.17 -11.21
CA TYR A 96 -0.97 8.94 -11.56
C TYR A 96 -1.92 8.47 -10.45
N GLU A 97 -1.65 8.80 -9.19
CA GLU A 97 -2.54 8.46 -8.08
C GLU A 97 -3.85 9.26 -8.10
N TYR A 98 -3.80 10.51 -8.59
CA TYR A 98 -4.97 11.38 -8.71
C TYR A 98 -5.68 11.22 -10.06
N HIS A 99 -4.91 11.13 -11.15
CA HIS A 99 -5.38 11.23 -12.54
C HIS A 99 -4.74 10.16 -13.44
N PRO A 100 -4.98 8.85 -13.19
CA PRO A 100 -4.28 7.77 -13.89
C PRO A 100 -4.52 7.77 -15.41
N GLU A 101 -5.73 8.14 -15.86
CA GLU A 101 -6.07 8.14 -17.28
C GLU A 101 -5.43 9.32 -18.02
N ASP A 102 -5.34 10.49 -17.39
CA ASP A 102 -4.69 11.66 -17.99
C ASP A 102 -3.17 11.49 -18.07
N VAL A 103 -2.54 10.86 -17.06
CA VAL A 103 -1.11 10.52 -17.13
C VAL A 103 -0.85 9.58 -18.30
N LYS A 104 -1.62 8.50 -18.46
CA LYS A 104 -1.48 7.59 -19.61
C LYS A 104 -1.64 8.32 -20.95
N LYS A 105 -2.59 9.25 -21.03
CA LYS A 105 -2.82 10.05 -22.24
C LYS A 105 -1.61 10.93 -22.56
N ILE A 106 -1.06 11.62 -21.56
CA ILE A 106 0.15 12.44 -21.70
C ILE A 106 1.31 11.57 -22.19
N GLU A 107 1.53 10.40 -21.58
CA GLU A 107 2.58 9.47 -22.00
C GLU A 107 2.43 9.01 -23.46
N GLN A 108 1.21 8.67 -23.88
CA GLN A 108 0.91 8.31 -25.26
C GLN A 108 1.19 9.47 -26.23
N GLU A 109 0.81 10.70 -25.86
CA GLU A 109 1.11 11.89 -26.65
C GLU A 109 2.62 12.12 -26.80
N PHE A 110 3.40 11.86 -25.75
CA PHE A 110 4.86 11.95 -25.80
C PHE A 110 5.50 10.86 -26.66
N GLN A 111 5.09 9.60 -26.50
CA GLN A 111 5.57 8.49 -27.35
C GLN A 111 5.26 8.76 -28.82
N LEU A 112 4.09 9.32 -29.13
CA LEU A 112 3.72 9.67 -30.50
C LEU A 112 4.57 10.82 -31.05
N LYS A 113 4.92 11.82 -30.23
CA LYS A 113 5.83 12.91 -30.63
C LYS A 113 7.24 12.41 -30.89
N GLU A 114 7.76 11.56 -30.02
CA GLU A 114 9.08 10.94 -30.17
C GLU A 114 9.16 10.07 -31.44
N ALA A 115 8.14 9.23 -31.67
CA ALA A 115 8.04 8.44 -32.89
C ALA A 115 8.04 9.31 -34.17
N LYS A 116 7.33 10.45 -34.15
CA LYS A 116 7.31 11.40 -35.28
C LYS A 116 8.66 12.06 -35.51
N LEU A 117 9.36 12.47 -34.45
CA LEU A 117 10.70 13.06 -34.55
C LEU A 117 11.70 12.07 -35.15
N ASN A 118 11.67 10.81 -34.71
CA ASN A 118 12.53 9.76 -35.26
C ASN A 118 12.21 9.49 -36.74
N LEU A 119 10.93 9.47 -37.12
CA LEU A 119 10.50 9.35 -38.52
C LEU A 119 11.00 10.51 -39.40
N ASP A 120 10.99 11.74 -38.89
CA ASP A 120 11.49 12.91 -39.63
C ASP A 120 13.03 12.91 -39.76
N GLU A 121 13.76 12.42 -38.76
CA GLU A 121 15.22 12.22 -38.85
C GLU A 121 15.58 11.13 -39.87
N ASP A 122 14.89 9.98 -39.83
CA ASP A 122 15.08 8.89 -40.80
C ASP A 122 14.72 9.33 -42.22
N PHE A 123 13.66 10.12 -42.37
CA PHE A 123 13.24 10.67 -43.67
C PHE A 123 14.22 11.73 -44.18
N SER A 124 14.75 12.58 -43.30
CA SER A 124 15.77 13.58 -43.66
C SER A 124 17.08 12.91 -44.06
N LEU A 125 17.48 11.83 -43.36
CA LEU A 125 18.62 11.00 -43.72
C LEU A 125 18.39 10.31 -45.06
N ALA A 126 17.21 9.74 -45.30
CA ALA A 126 16.86 9.11 -46.57
C ALA A 126 16.90 10.11 -47.74
N LEU A 127 16.38 11.34 -47.57
CA LEU A 127 16.47 12.41 -48.56
C LEU A 127 17.92 12.84 -48.84
N TYR A 128 18.74 12.96 -47.79
CA TYR A 128 20.16 13.28 -47.93
C TYR A 128 20.93 12.18 -48.68
N LEU A 129 20.71 10.90 -48.33
CA LEU A 129 21.30 9.77 -49.04
C LEU A 129 20.87 9.72 -50.52
N THR A 130 19.60 10.00 -50.80
CA THR A 130 19.07 10.07 -52.18
C THR A 130 19.73 11.22 -52.97
N GLU A 131 19.98 12.36 -52.33
CA GLU A 131 20.65 13.50 -52.97
C GLU A 131 22.14 13.23 -53.22
N LEU A 132 22.83 12.55 -52.30
CA LEU A 132 24.22 12.08 -52.50
C LEU A 132 24.31 11.06 -53.65
N GLU A 133 23.32 10.17 -53.77
CA GLU A 133 23.25 9.19 -54.86
C GLU A 133 23.07 9.89 -56.21
N ARG A 134 22.17 10.90 -56.24
CA ARG A 134 21.92 11.73 -57.42
C ARG A 134 23.16 12.51 -57.87
N LYS A 135 23.99 12.96 -56.92
CA LYS A 135 25.24 13.68 -57.21
C LYS A 135 26.41 12.76 -57.59
N GLY A 136 26.27 11.45 -57.43
CA GLY A 136 27.36 10.49 -57.68
C GLY A 136 28.48 10.52 -56.64
N GLU A 137 28.25 11.17 -55.48
CA GLU A 137 29.23 11.40 -54.41
C GLU A 137 29.25 10.26 -53.37
N LEU A 138 28.33 9.29 -53.49
CA LEU A 138 28.05 8.28 -52.48
C LEU A 138 29.21 7.30 -52.22
N ARG A 139 30.18 7.18 -53.14
CA ARG A 139 31.33 6.27 -52.98
C ARG A 139 32.49 6.84 -52.18
N ASP A 140 32.72 8.16 -52.22
CA ASP A 140 33.96 8.73 -51.65
C ASP A 140 33.76 9.24 -50.20
N GLU A 141 32.54 9.61 -49.79
CA GLU A 141 32.26 10.11 -48.43
C GLU A 141 31.97 9.00 -47.40
N LEU A 142 31.44 7.85 -47.83
CA LEU A 142 31.16 6.72 -46.94
C LEU A 142 32.46 6.02 -46.47
N GLU A 143 33.46 5.89 -47.35
CA GLU A 143 34.78 5.33 -46.98
C GLU A 143 35.58 6.24 -46.02
N GLN A 144 35.33 7.56 -46.01
CA GLN A 144 36.00 8.49 -45.09
C GLN A 144 35.40 8.52 -43.67
N LYS A 145 34.12 8.16 -43.49
CA LYS A 145 33.50 8.11 -42.16
C LYS A 145 33.74 6.78 -41.43
N GLU A 146 33.86 5.68 -42.15
CA GLU A 146 34.15 4.37 -41.56
C GLU A 146 35.59 4.28 -41.03
N THR A 147 36.54 4.97 -41.69
CA THR A 147 37.95 5.05 -41.25
C THR A 147 38.19 5.98 -40.05
N LEU A 148 37.23 6.84 -39.68
CA LEU A 148 37.40 7.78 -38.55
C LEU A 148 36.89 7.22 -37.21
N LEU A 149 36.10 6.15 -37.21
CA LEU A 149 35.47 5.58 -36.01
C LEU A 149 36.24 4.38 -35.42
N GLU A 150 37.22 3.82 -36.13
CA GLU A 150 37.99 2.65 -35.68
C GLU A 150 39.32 2.98 -34.98
N GLY A 151 39.59 4.27 -34.71
CA GLY A 151 40.90 4.74 -34.22
C GLY A 151 40.85 5.70 -33.03
N GLN A 152 40.17 5.35 -31.94
CA GLN A 152 40.36 6.03 -30.65
C GLN A 152 40.48 5.01 -29.51
N GLU A 153 41.72 4.61 -29.23
CA GLU A 153 42.10 3.99 -27.96
C GLU A 153 42.07 5.04 -26.82
N PRO A 154 41.69 4.66 -25.59
CA PRO A 154 41.71 5.56 -24.45
C PRO A 154 43.15 5.73 -23.94
N ASN A 155 43.65 6.96 -24.03
CA ASN A 155 44.96 7.35 -23.55
C ASN A 155 44.89 7.58 -22.03
N GLU A 156 45.40 6.63 -21.24
CA GLU A 156 45.75 6.83 -19.83
C GLU A 156 47.01 7.71 -19.75
N ASN A 157 46.94 8.85 -19.05
CA ASN A 157 47.92 9.28 -18.04
C ASN A 157 47.73 10.72 -17.55
N LEU A 158 48.12 10.89 -16.29
CA LEU A 158 48.56 12.12 -15.60
C LEU A 158 47.50 13.12 -15.12
N ILE A 159 47.07 12.93 -13.86
CA ILE A 159 46.61 14.01 -13.00
C ILE A 159 47.69 14.22 -11.91
N GLU A 160 48.28 15.40 -11.93
CA GLU A 160 49.19 15.92 -10.89
C GLU A 160 48.39 16.30 -9.63
N GLU A 161 48.87 15.86 -8.46
CA GLU A 161 48.42 16.35 -7.16
C GLU A 161 49.04 17.73 -6.85
N PRO A 162 48.29 18.69 -6.28
CA PRO A 162 48.88 19.83 -5.62
C PRO A 162 49.00 19.60 -4.10
N GLU A 163 50.22 19.72 -3.60
CA GLU A 163 50.59 19.82 -2.20
C GLU A 163 49.95 21.07 -1.55
N HIS A 164 49.32 20.91 -0.37
CA HIS A 164 49.18 22.02 0.57
C HIS A 164 49.52 21.57 2.01
N ASN A 165 50.62 22.13 2.48
CA ASN A 165 51.03 22.23 3.89
C ASN A 165 49.95 22.93 4.72
N GLU A 166 49.61 22.39 5.88
CA GLU A 166 49.54 23.19 7.11
C GLU A 166 49.67 22.31 8.37
N LYS A 167 50.62 22.71 9.21
CA LYS A 167 50.88 22.17 10.55
C LYS A 167 49.87 22.78 11.53
N HIS A 168 49.36 22.01 12.49
CA HIS A 168 49.38 22.34 13.92
C HIS A 168 48.74 21.22 14.78
N HIS A 169 49.47 20.79 15.79
CA HIS A 169 49.06 19.99 16.97
C HIS A 169 49.37 20.83 18.23
N PRO A 170 48.96 20.45 19.45
CA PRO A 170 47.80 19.68 19.89
C PRO A 170 47.14 20.27 21.18
N ARG A 171 46.00 19.73 21.62
CA ARG A 171 45.66 19.66 23.06
C ARG A 171 44.59 18.60 23.35
N GLU A 172 44.97 17.63 24.18
CA GLU A 172 44.11 16.63 24.85
C GLU A 172 43.16 17.31 25.87
N PRO A 173 42.10 16.63 26.35
CA PRO A 173 42.24 15.64 27.43
C PRO A 173 41.39 14.36 27.30
N GLU A 174 42.04 13.23 27.55
CA GLU A 174 41.72 12.13 28.47
C GLU A 174 40.27 11.78 28.91
N LYS A 175 40.03 10.45 28.86
CA LYS A 175 39.18 9.55 29.67
C LYS A 175 37.82 9.12 29.13
N ASN A 176 37.74 7.85 28.73
CA ASN A 176 36.79 6.84 29.22
C ASN A 176 37.09 5.46 28.58
N GLU A 177 38.01 4.69 29.17
CA GLU A 177 38.45 3.37 28.69
C GLU A 177 37.50 2.20 29.04
N THR A 178 36.38 2.45 29.73
CA THR A 178 35.51 1.36 30.22
C THR A 178 34.35 0.97 29.29
N LEU A 179 34.20 1.58 28.11
CA LEU A 179 33.13 1.27 27.15
C LEU A 179 33.59 0.50 25.91
N LEU A 180 34.90 0.37 25.68
CA LEU A 180 35.42 -0.31 24.49
C LEU A 180 35.48 -1.84 24.68
N GLU A 181 35.73 -2.31 25.91
CA GLU A 181 35.80 -3.76 26.20
C GLU A 181 34.43 -4.47 26.13
N GLU A 182 33.32 -3.78 26.46
CA GLU A 182 31.96 -4.35 26.31
C GLU A 182 31.50 -4.41 24.84
N ALA A 183 32.02 -3.54 23.97
CA ALA A 183 31.73 -3.56 22.54
C ALA A 183 32.46 -4.71 21.84
N GLU A 184 33.75 -4.91 22.14
CA GLU A 184 34.53 -6.02 21.56
C GLU A 184 34.07 -7.40 22.05
N GLN A 185 33.57 -7.51 23.29
CA GLN A 185 33.00 -8.78 23.79
C GLN A 185 31.63 -9.10 23.15
N ARG A 186 30.80 -8.08 22.86
CA ARG A 186 29.56 -8.29 22.11
C ARG A 186 29.81 -8.66 20.65
N GLU A 187 30.83 -8.09 20.04
CA GLU A 187 31.20 -8.39 18.65
C GLU A 187 31.76 -9.80 18.50
N LYS A 188 32.57 -10.27 19.46
CA LYS A 188 33.00 -11.68 19.51
C LYS A 188 31.86 -12.66 19.76
N HIS A 189 30.90 -12.31 20.60
CA HIS A 189 29.75 -13.20 20.86
C HIS A 189 28.78 -13.28 19.67
N LEU A 190 28.67 -12.21 18.87
CA LEU A 190 27.94 -12.21 17.60
C LEU A 190 28.66 -13.04 16.52
N GLN A 191 29.99 -12.96 16.45
CA GLN A 191 30.78 -13.80 15.53
C GLN A 191 30.74 -15.29 15.87
N GLU A 192 30.63 -15.68 17.15
CA GLU A 192 30.45 -17.09 17.55
C GLU A 192 29.03 -17.63 17.28
N LEU A 193 28.01 -16.76 17.21
CA LEU A 193 26.66 -17.15 16.83
C LEU A 193 26.50 -17.33 15.31
N GLU A 194 27.25 -16.57 14.50
CA GLU A 194 27.26 -16.71 13.03
C GLU A 194 28.03 -17.94 12.53
N GLN A 195 28.90 -18.55 13.35
CA GLN A 195 29.71 -19.73 12.97
C GLN A 195 29.08 -21.08 13.31
N ASN A 196 27.88 -21.12 13.91
CA ASN A 196 27.22 -22.36 14.34
C ASN A 196 25.89 -22.67 13.60
N GLU A 197 25.58 -21.96 12.52
CA GLU A 197 24.51 -22.39 11.60
C GLU A 197 25.11 -23.24 10.47
N ASP A 198 24.77 -24.52 10.50
CA ASP A 198 25.10 -25.55 9.52
C ASP A 198 24.56 -25.16 8.13
N PRO A 199 25.41 -24.79 7.15
CA PRO A 199 24.97 -24.27 5.86
C PRO A 199 24.85 -25.42 4.84
N GLU A 200 23.99 -26.39 5.09
CA GLU A 200 23.65 -27.44 4.12
C GLU A 200 22.14 -27.46 3.86
N GLU A 201 21.64 -26.42 3.20
CA GLU A 201 20.54 -26.46 2.20
C GLU A 201 20.40 -25.09 1.53
N LEU A 202 21.48 -24.61 0.92
CA LEU A 202 21.43 -23.47 0.00
C LEU A 202 20.78 -23.95 -1.31
N GLU A 203 19.46 -23.76 -1.44
CA GLU A 203 18.83 -23.72 -2.76
C GLU A 203 19.60 -22.69 -3.62
N PRO A 204 20.10 -23.09 -4.80
CA PRO A 204 20.97 -22.24 -5.60
C PRO A 204 20.24 -20.97 -6.01
N ASN A 205 21.00 -19.89 -6.18
CA ASN A 205 20.57 -18.59 -6.70
C ASN A 205 19.55 -18.75 -7.85
N GLU A 206 18.26 -18.76 -7.53
CA GLU A 206 17.17 -18.68 -8.50
C GLU A 206 17.07 -17.22 -8.97
N GLU A 207 18.02 -16.87 -9.82
CA GLU A 207 17.83 -15.86 -10.84
C GLU A 207 16.66 -16.30 -11.74
N PHE A 208 15.89 -15.33 -12.25
CA PHE A 208 14.70 -15.58 -13.07
C PHE A 208 15.07 -16.38 -14.33
N VAL A 209 15.07 -17.71 -14.25
CA VAL A 209 15.00 -18.55 -15.43
C VAL A 209 13.57 -18.41 -15.95
N PHE A 210 13.41 -17.55 -16.95
CA PHE A 210 12.25 -17.57 -17.83
C PHE A 210 12.06 -19.02 -18.30
N ILE A 211 10.83 -19.51 -18.24
CA ILE A 211 10.48 -20.82 -18.79
C ILE A 211 10.68 -20.71 -20.31
N GLU A 212 11.88 -21.04 -20.78
CA GLU A 212 12.14 -21.22 -22.21
C GLU A 212 11.45 -22.51 -22.66
N SER A 213 10.39 -22.29 -23.44
CA SER A 213 9.89 -23.14 -24.52
C SER A 213 10.04 -24.66 -24.36
N VAL A 214 9.07 -25.26 -23.66
CA VAL A 214 8.72 -26.66 -23.95
C VAL A 214 7.97 -26.68 -25.29
N GLN A 215 8.75 -26.98 -26.33
CA GLN A 215 8.41 -27.49 -27.68
C GLN A 215 6.96 -27.32 -28.17
N GLU A 216 6.85 -26.43 -29.16
CA GLU A 216 5.84 -26.45 -30.21
C GLU A 216 5.71 -27.86 -30.81
N ASN A 217 4.54 -28.49 -30.59
CA ASN A 217 3.92 -29.40 -31.53
C ASN A 217 2.47 -29.66 -31.10
N ALA A 218 1.55 -28.83 -31.57
CA ALA A 218 0.23 -29.23 -32.10
C ALA A 218 -0.70 -28.01 -32.23
N VAL A 219 -0.92 -27.61 -33.49
CA VAL A 219 -2.05 -26.79 -33.91
C VAL A 219 -3.33 -27.55 -33.62
N HIS A 220 -4.03 -27.18 -32.56
CA HIS A 220 -5.48 -27.27 -32.48
C HIS A 220 -5.98 -26.04 -31.75
N SER A 221 -7.02 -25.40 -32.30
CA SER A 221 -7.75 -24.29 -31.71
C SER A 221 -8.30 -24.69 -30.35
N LYS A 222 -7.44 -24.63 -29.34
CA LYS A 222 -7.79 -24.88 -27.94
C LYS A 222 -8.64 -23.68 -27.56
N LYS A 223 -9.94 -23.93 -27.43
CA LYS A 223 -10.91 -23.02 -26.84
C LYS A 223 -10.27 -22.50 -25.55
N THR A 224 -9.76 -21.27 -25.57
CA THR A 224 -9.20 -20.63 -24.37
C THR A 224 -10.37 -20.49 -23.42
N TYR A 225 -10.38 -21.33 -22.40
CA TYR A 225 -11.40 -21.25 -21.36
C TYR A 225 -11.17 -19.92 -20.64
N PRO A 226 -12.19 -19.06 -20.59
CA PRO A 226 -12.00 -17.74 -20.01
C PRO A 226 -11.64 -17.88 -18.53
N LEU A 227 -10.66 -17.10 -18.08
CA LEU A 227 -10.24 -17.01 -16.66
C LEU A 227 -11.41 -16.66 -15.72
N SER A 228 -12.54 -16.21 -16.28
CA SER A 228 -13.78 -15.92 -15.56
C SER A 228 -14.59 -17.15 -15.12
N GLN A 229 -14.22 -18.37 -15.52
CA GLN A 229 -14.94 -19.57 -15.08
C GLN A 229 -14.72 -19.85 -13.58
N GLU A 230 -15.82 -19.98 -12.84
CA GLU A 230 -15.81 -20.14 -11.38
C GLU A 230 -14.96 -21.33 -10.90
N ASP A 231 -14.99 -22.45 -11.61
CA ASP A 231 -14.17 -23.62 -11.26
C ASP A 231 -12.67 -23.35 -11.40
N ILE A 232 -12.27 -22.55 -12.41
CA ILE A 232 -10.88 -22.15 -12.63
C ILE A 232 -10.45 -21.18 -11.52
N LYS A 233 -11.29 -20.19 -11.19
CA LYS A 233 -11.04 -19.25 -10.08
C LYS A 233 -10.87 -20.00 -8.77
N LYS A 234 -11.82 -20.88 -8.43
CA LYS A 234 -11.77 -21.70 -7.22
C LYS A 234 -10.54 -22.58 -7.14
N ASN A 235 -10.17 -23.25 -8.24
CA ASN A 235 -8.97 -24.07 -8.28
C ASN A 235 -7.69 -23.24 -8.09
N TYR A 236 -7.62 -22.07 -8.73
CA TYR A 236 -6.52 -21.13 -8.56
C TYR A 236 -6.40 -20.61 -7.13
N HIS A 237 -7.50 -20.18 -6.52
CA HIS A 237 -7.51 -19.72 -5.13
C HIS A 237 -7.02 -20.80 -4.17
N ASN A 238 -7.59 -22.01 -4.26
CA ASN A 238 -7.18 -23.13 -3.41
C ASN A 238 -5.69 -23.44 -3.60
N SER A 239 -5.22 -23.50 -4.85
CA SER A 239 -3.82 -23.80 -5.15
C SER A 239 -2.87 -22.73 -4.59
N LEU A 240 -3.22 -21.44 -4.72
CA LEU A 240 -2.39 -20.34 -4.21
C LEU A 240 -2.22 -20.42 -2.70
N PHE A 241 -3.33 -20.60 -1.98
CA PHE A 241 -3.26 -20.68 -0.52
C PHE A 241 -2.73 -22.03 -0.03
N ASP A 242 -2.99 -23.14 -0.70
CA ASP A 242 -2.40 -24.43 -0.33
C ASP A 242 -0.89 -24.46 -0.60
N TRP A 243 -0.42 -23.80 -1.65
CA TRP A 243 1.01 -23.57 -1.86
C TRP A 243 1.60 -22.74 -0.71
N ALA A 244 0.97 -21.63 -0.32
CA ALA A 244 1.44 -20.81 0.78
C ALA A 244 1.46 -21.58 2.11
N LYS A 245 0.45 -22.41 2.37
CA LYS A 245 0.38 -23.30 3.54
C LYS A 245 1.55 -24.26 3.65
N ASN A 246 1.98 -24.81 2.51
CA ASN A 246 3.06 -25.80 2.42
C ASN A 246 4.44 -25.16 2.20
N THR A 247 4.52 -23.82 2.15
CA THR A 247 5.78 -23.09 2.01
C THR A 247 6.32 -22.74 3.39
N HIS A 248 7.61 -22.98 3.62
CA HIS A 248 8.26 -22.64 4.89
C HIS A 248 8.11 -21.14 5.20
N PRO A 249 7.82 -20.74 6.45
CA PRO A 249 7.51 -19.34 6.78
C PRO A 249 8.55 -18.31 6.29
N GLU A 250 9.82 -18.63 6.41
CA GLU A 250 10.99 -17.83 6.00
C GLU A 250 11.08 -17.71 4.48
N VAL A 251 10.75 -18.78 3.76
CA VAL A 251 10.74 -18.79 2.29
C VAL A 251 9.61 -17.91 1.76
N LEU A 252 8.41 -18.02 2.35
CA LEU A 252 7.27 -17.18 2.01
C LEU A 252 7.57 -15.69 2.30
N GLU A 253 8.14 -15.40 3.46
CA GLU A 253 8.58 -14.05 3.85
C GLU A 253 9.59 -13.49 2.84
N ARG A 254 10.60 -14.29 2.46
CA ARG A 254 11.60 -13.91 1.45
C ARG A 254 10.95 -13.56 0.11
N TYR A 255 9.98 -14.35 -0.36
CA TYR A 255 9.29 -14.06 -1.62
C TYR A 255 8.46 -12.78 -1.56
N ILE A 256 7.69 -12.58 -0.49
CA ILE A 256 6.86 -11.39 -0.33
C ILE A 256 7.73 -10.14 -0.20
N THR A 257 8.76 -10.18 0.64
CA THR A 257 9.72 -9.08 0.83
C THR A 257 10.44 -8.74 -0.48
N LYS A 258 10.87 -9.74 -1.25
CA LYS A 258 11.49 -9.52 -2.58
C LYS A 258 10.53 -8.81 -3.56
N ILE A 259 9.25 -9.17 -3.57
CA ILE A 259 8.23 -8.49 -4.40
C ILE A 259 8.06 -7.04 -3.92
N ILE A 260 7.97 -6.84 -2.61
CA ILE A 260 7.84 -5.52 -2.02
C ILE A 260 9.04 -4.65 -2.41
N ASP A 261 10.26 -5.09 -2.13
CA ASP A 261 11.46 -4.27 -2.31
C ASP A 261 11.77 -3.97 -3.77
N LYS A 262 11.52 -4.92 -4.68
CA LYS A 262 11.84 -4.74 -6.10
C LYS A 262 10.75 -4.07 -6.93
N LYS A 263 9.47 -4.17 -6.51
CA LYS A 263 8.33 -3.76 -7.34
C LYS A 263 7.35 -2.82 -6.63
N TYR A 264 7.34 -2.83 -5.30
CA TYR A 264 6.42 -2.01 -4.52
C TYR A 264 7.09 -0.81 -3.86
N SER A 265 8.28 -0.97 -3.27
CA SER A 265 8.95 0.10 -2.54
C SER A 265 9.25 1.28 -3.47
N PRO A 266 8.86 2.51 -3.11
CA PRO A 266 9.18 3.71 -3.87
C PRO A 266 10.69 3.93 -3.90
N LEU A 267 11.20 4.58 -4.95
CA LEU A 267 12.59 5.02 -4.99
C LEU A 267 12.91 6.03 -3.86
N LEU A 268 11.91 6.82 -3.44
CA LEU A 268 12.04 7.81 -2.36
C LEU A 268 10.94 7.62 -1.29
N PRO A 269 11.30 7.19 -0.06
CA PRO A 269 10.33 6.90 1.01
C PRO A 269 9.44 8.08 1.41
N THR A 270 9.97 9.31 1.35
CA THR A 270 9.32 10.53 1.87
C THR A 270 8.08 10.97 1.10
N PHE A 271 7.90 10.48 -0.13
CA PHE A 271 6.84 10.94 -1.04
C PHE A 271 5.86 9.84 -1.44
N SER A 272 5.94 8.67 -0.81
CA SER A 272 5.14 7.53 -1.22
C SER A 272 3.92 7.33 -0.37
N PHE A 273 2.78 7.20 -1.04
CA PHE A 273 1.52 6.75 -0.44
C PHE A 273 1.49 5.22 -0.22
N ARG A 274 2.59 4.51 -0.53
CA ARG A 274 2.76 3.07 -0.34
C ARG A 274 3.07 2.72 1.12
N GLN A 275 2.10 2.99 1.98
CA GLN A 275 2.21 2.86 3.44
C GLN A 275 2.27 1.41 3.94
N ARG A 276 2.05 0.41 3.07
CA ARG A 276 1.93 -1.00 3.47
C ARG A 276 3.26 -1.78 3.48
N THR A 277 4.36 -1.19 3.02
CA THR A 277 5.68 -1.85 2.97
C THR A 277 6.11 -2.33 4.36
N GLU A 278 6.26 -1.40 5.32
CA GLU A 278 6.74 -1.74 6.65
C GLU A 278 5.74 -2.54 7.50
N PRO A 279 4.43 -2.20 7.52
CA PRO A 279 3.46 -3.02 8.25
C PRO A 279 3.42 -4.48 7.80
N VAL A 280 3.54 -4.76 6.49
CA VAL A 280 3.54 -6.14 5.97
C VAL A 280 4.83 -6.87 6.34
N LYS A 281 6.00 -6.20 6.22
CA LYS A 281 7.28 -6.80 6.64
C LYS A 281 7.31 -7.09 8.13
N GLU A 282 6.83 -6.17 8.95
CA GLU A 282 6.78 -6.36 10.41
C GLU A 282 5.84 -7.50 10.80
N TYR A 283 4.66 -7.57 10.16
CA TYR A 283 3.76 -8.70 10.36
C TYR A 283 4.43 -10.02 9.98
N LEU A 284 5.14 -10.10 8.85
CA LEU A 284 5.84 -11.32 8.46
C LEU A 284 6.87 -11.75 9.52
N ARG A 285 7.68 -10.81 10.05
CA ARG A 285 8.69 -11.11 11.07
C ARG A 285 8.09 -11.62 12.38
N THR A 286 6.93 -11.11 12.77
CA THR A 286 6.28 -11.42 14.06
C THR A 286 5.35 -12.64 13.99
N SER A 287 4.82 -12.97 12.82
CA SER A 287 3.86 -14.07 12.58
C SER A 287 4.50 -15.41 12.17
N LYS A 288 5.78 -15.67 12.51
CA LYS A 288 6.50 -16.88 12.05
C LYS A 288 5.82 -18.20 12.45
N ASN A 289 5.07 -18.19 13.54
CA ASN A 289 4.35 -19.36 14.06
C ASN A 289 2.97 -19.56 13.41
N GLU A 290 2.52 -18.65 12.55
CA GLU A 290 1.26 -18.79 11.82
C GLU A 290 1.44 -19.62 10.54
N SER A 291 0.36 -20.27 10.09
CA SER A 291 0.38 -20.98 8.81
C SER A 291 0.54 -20.02 7.64
N GLY A 292 1.33 -20.40 6.64
CA GLY A 292 1.64 -19.52 5.50
C GLY A 292 0.41 -19.07 4.72
N ASP A 293 -0.65 -19.86 4.68
CA ASP A 293 -1.91 -19.48 4.06
C ASP A 293 -2.69 -18.43 4.84
N ASN A 294 -2.71 -18.51 6.18
CA ASN A 294 -3.30 -17.47 7.02
C ASN A 294 -2.50 -16.16 6.94
N ARG A 295 -1.16 -16.25 6.92
CA ARG A 295 -0.27 -15.09 6.73
C ARG A 295 -0.53 -14.39 5.40
N LEU A 296 -0.61 -15.16 4.31
CA LEU A 296 -0.92 -14.61 2.99
C LEU A 296 -2.33 -14.01 2.95
N ALA A 297 -3.31 -14.68 3.54
CA ALA A 297 -4.69 -14.19 3.60
C ALA A 297 -4.80 -12.86 4.38
N TYR A 298 -4.11 -12.74 5.51
CA TYR A 298 -4.03 -11.48 6.27
C TYR A 298 -3.39 -10.37 5.44
N ILE A 299 -2.26 -10.64 4.78
CA ILE A 299 -1.57 -9.64 3.97
C ILE A 299 -2.46 -9.19 2.81
N LEU A 300 -3.17 -10.08 2.15
CA LEU A 300 -4.07 -9.70 1.07
C LEU A 300 -5.30 -8.91 1.58
N SER A 301 -5.84 -9.30 2.73
CA SER A 301 -7.05 -8.72 3.30
C SER A 301 -6.85 -7.39 4.04
N SER A 302 -5.65 -7.10 4.52
CA SER A 302 -5.31 -5.86 5.25
C SER A 302 -5.14 -4.63 4.34
N GLY A 303 -5.31 -4.78 3.03
CA GLY A 303 -5.33 -3.66 2.09
C GLY A 303 -6.61 -2.84 2.19
N SER A 304 -6.51 -1.52 2.06
CA SER A 304 -7.68 -0.62 1.98
C SER A 304 -8.55 -0.90 0.75
N GLN A 305 -7.96 -1.42 -0.32
CA GLN A 305 -8.63 -1.79 -1.57
C GLN A 305 -8.34 -3.25 -1.91
N GLU A 306 -9.35 -3.94 -2.46
CA GLU A 306 -9.26 -5.35 -2.85
C GLU A 306 -8.32 -5.55 -4.05
N ASP A 307 -8.18 -4.54 -4.89
CA ASP A 307 -7.24 -4.44 -6.01
C ASP A 307 -6.09 -3.49 -5.73
N GLY A 308 -5.73 -3.25 -4.46
CA GLY A 308 -4.62 -2.37 -4.13
C GLY A 308 -3.30 -2.79 -4.82
N ALA A 309 -2.46 -1.82 -5.15
CA ALA A 309 -1.24 -2.05 -5.95
C ALA A 309 -0.33 -3.15 -5.37
N LEU A 310 -0.18 -3.22 -4.04
CA LEU A 310 0.59 -4.30 -3.40
C LEU A 310 -0.06 -5.67 -3.65
N ASN A 311 -1.38 -5.78 -3.50
CA ASN A 311 -2.09 -7.05 -3.71
C ASN A 311 -1.93 -7.54 -5.16
N GLN A 312 -2.03 -6.65 -6.14
CA GLN A 312 -1.80 -6.99 -7.56
C GLN A 312 -0.38 -7.51 -7.78
N LEU A 313 0.62 -6.85 -7.20
CA LEU A 313 2.02 -7.26 -7.30
C LEU A 313 2.29 -8.60 -6.62
N LEU A 314 1.67 -8.86 -5.47
CA LEU A 314 1.78 -10.14 -4.76
C LEU A 314 1.12 -11.26 -5.55
N VAL A 315 -0.12 -11.07 -6.01
CA VAL A 315 -0.83 -12.06 -6.83
C VAL A 315 -0.02 -12.38 -8.10
N LYS A 316 0.43 -11.35 -8.82
CA LYS A 316 1.26 -11.50 -10.02
C LYS A 316 2.62 -12.15 -9.73
N GLY A 317 3.26 -11.76 -8.63
CA GLY A 317 4.61 -12.20 -8.28
C GLY A 317 4.67 -13.60 -7.69
N LEU A 318 3.65 -14.03 -6.94
CA LEU A 318 3.60 -15.33 -6.27
C LEU A 318 3.08 -16.45 -7.18
N THR A 319 2.21 -16.13 -8.14
CA THR A 319 1.63 -17.12 -9.06
C THR A 319 2.66 -17.99 -9.78
N PRO A 320 3.77 -17.46 -10.35
CA PRO A 320 4.78 -18.28 -10.98
C PRO A 320 5.44 -19.28 -10.02
N PHE A 321 5.68 -18.90 -8.77
CA PHE A 321 6.27 -19.80 -7.76
C PHE A 321 5.31 -20.93 -7.39
N MET A 322 4.02 -20.61 -7.23
CA MET A 322 2.98 -21.62 -7.03
C MET A 322 2.91 -22.59 -8.21
N LEU A 323 2.90 -22.11 -9.45
CA LEU A 323 2.76 -22.94 -10.66
C LEU A 323 3.92 -23.94 -10.86
N ARG A 324 5.12 -23.64 -10.35
CA ARG A 324 6.26 -24.57 -10.36
C ARG A 324 6.01 -25.82 -9.51
N LYS A 325 5.22 -25.70 -8.45
CA LYS A 325 4.89 -26.81 -7.54
C LYS A 325 3.52 -27.41 -7.82
N GLN A 326 2.58 -26.61 -8.32
CA GLN A 326 1.18 -26.99 -8.56
C GLN A 326 0.74 -26.49 -9.94
N SER A 327 0.72 -27.38 -10.93
CA SER A 327 0.37 -27.01 -12.30
C SER A 327 -1.12 -26.71 -12.44
N ILE A 328 -1.44 -25.50 -12.90
CA ILE A 328 -2.78 -25.13 -13.35
C ILE A 328 -2.65 -24.71 -14.82
N PRO A 329 -2.86 -25.62 -15.78
CA PRO A 329 -2.56 -25.39 -17.20
C PRO A 329 -3.22 -24.12 -17.76
N THR A 330 -4.45 -23.81 -17.35
CA THR A 330 -5.16 -22.61 -17.81
C THR A 330 -4.49 -21.31 -17.35
N ILE A 331 -4.02 -21.25 -16.09
CA ILE A 331 -3.32 -20.08 -15.57
C ILE A 331 -1.93 -19.96 -16.18
N ALA A 332 -1.23 -21.09 -16.38
CA ALA A 332 0.07 -21.11 -17.04
C ALA A 332 -0.01 -20.58 -18.48
N LEU A 333 -1.02 -21.03 -19.25
CA LEU A 333 -1.29 -20.51 -20.60
C LEU A 333 -1.64 -19.01 -20.56
N ALA A 334 -2.44 -18.58 -19.60
CA ALA A 334 -2.82 -17.18 -19.44
C ALA A 334 -1.65 -16.24 -19.13
N ILE A 335 -0.62 -16.74 -18.43
CA ILE A 335 0.63 -15.99 -18.22
C ILE A 335 1.41 -15.92 -19.52
N GLN A 336 1.47 -17.03 -20.27
CA GLN A 336 2.20 -17.10 -21.54
C GLN A 336 1.61 -16.16 -22.61
N ASP A 337 0.28 -16.07 -22.69
CA ASP A 337 -0.43 -15.21 -23.65
C ASP A 337 -0.70 -13.78 -23.12
N LYS A 338 -0.21 -13.45 -21.92
CA LYS A 338 -0.38 -12.16 -21.21
C LYS A 338 -1.83 -11.83 -20.83
N SER A 339 -2.79 -12.73 -20.99
CA SER A 339 -4.17 -12.51 -20.56
C SER A 339 -4.29 -12.46 -19.04
N PHE A 340 -3.40 -13.12 -18.28
CA PHE A 340 -3.36 -13.02 -16.83
C PHE A 340 -3.07 -11.58 -16.38
N GLU A 341 -2.07 -10.92 -16.97
CA GLU A 341 -1.74 -9.52 -16.70
C GLU A 341 -2.85 -8.55 -17.08
N GLN A 342 -3.50 -8.79 -18.22
CA GLN A 342 -4.62 -7.96 -18.67
C GLN A 342 -5.81 -8.01 -17.70
N ASN A 343 -5.99 -9.15 -17.00
CA ASN A 343 -7.07 -9.38 -16.04
C ASN A 343 -6.62 -9.30 -14.58
N ILE A 344 -5.43 -8.77 -14.28
CA ILE A 344 -4.85 -8.83 -12.93
C ILE A 344 -5.73 -8.17 -11.87
N ILE A 345 -6.45 -7.10 -12.22
CA ILE A 345 -7.33 -6.38 -11.29
C ILE A 345 -8.48 -7.30 -10.83
N GLU A 346 -9.19 -7.95 -11.76
CA GLU A 346 -10.30 -8.86 -11.43
C GLU A 346 -9.80 -10.05 -10.61
N ILE A 347 -8.71 -10.69 -11.06
CA ILE A 347 -8.11 -11.85 -10.39
C ILE A 347 -7.69 -11.48 -8.96
N THR A 348 -7.11 -10.29 -8.77
CA THR A 348 -6.69 -9.83 -7.44
C THR A 348 -7.90 -9.62 -6.53
N ARG A 349 -8.97 -8.99 -7.01
CA ARG A 349 -10.21 -8.82 -6.22
C ARG A 349 -10.78 -10.16 -5.81
N ASP A 350 -10.85 -11.13 -6.72
CA ASP A 350 -11.37 -12.47 -6.43
C ASP A 350 -10.53 -13.20 -5.38
N VAL A 351 -9.20 -13.12 -5.48
CA VAL A 351 -8.27 -13.70 -4.49
C VAL A 351 -8.42 -13.04 -3.12
N VAL A 352 -8.54 -11.72 -3.06
CA VAL A 352 -8.74 -10.99 -1.79
C VAL A 352 -10.10 -11.29 -1.19
N LEU A 353 -11.15 -11.37 -1.99
CA LEU A 353 -12.48 -11.77 -1.53
C LEU A 353 -12.46 -13.20 -0.97
N PHE A 354 -11.74 -14.11 -1.62
CA PHE A 354 -11.53 -15.46 -1.12
C PHE A 354 -10.79 -15.46 0.23
N ALA A 355 -9.72 -14.67 0.36
CA ALA A 355 -8.96 -14.50 1.61
C ALA A 355 -9.84 -14.00 2.77
N LYS A 356 -10.78 -13.07 2.49
CA LYS A 356 -11.69 -12.53 3.50
C LYS A 356 -12.80 -13.52 3.89
N LYS A 357 -13.37 -14.24 2.91
CA LYS A 357 -14.63 -14.98 3.09
C LYS A 357 -14.46 -16.47 3.39
N ASP A 358 -13.36 -17.08 2.96
CA ASP A 358 -13.18 -18.51 3.18
C ASP A 358 -12.99 -18.81 4.68
N LYS A 359 -13.75 -19.79 5.18
CA LYS A 359 -13.82 -20.13 6.60
C LYS A 359 -12.52 -20.72 7.15
N ARG A 360 -11.60 -21.13 6.27
CA ARG A 360 -10.28 -21.64 6.65
C ARG A 360 -9.37 -20.56 7.24
N PHE A 361 -9.62 -19.29 6.92
CA PHE A 361 -8.82 -18.17 7.39
C PHE A 361 -9.41 -17.58 8.67
N ILE A 362 -8.54 -17.34 9.64
CA ILE A 362 -8.91 -16.76 10.92
C ILE A 362 -7.90 -15.65 11.23
N HIS A 363 -8.24 -14.44 10.80
CA HIS A 363 -7.44 -13.25 11.02
C HIS A 363 -8.33 -11.99 11.16
N PRO A 364 -7.83 -10.87 11.69
CA PRO A 364 -8.64 -9.67 11.99
C PRO A 364 -9.50 -9.16 10.82
N PHE A 365 -9.03 -9.29 9.58
CA PHE A 365 -9.73 -8.84 8.37
C PHE A 365 -10.62 -9.90 7.67
N SER A 366 -10.78 -11.11 8.23
CA SER A 366 -11.61 -12.18 7.66
C SER A 366 -13.02 -12.15 8.25
N ASP A 367 -14.05 -12.58 7.51
CA ASP A 367 -15.44 -12.62 7.99
C ASP A 367 -15.57 -13.43 9.30
N VAL A 368 -14.84 -14.54 9.38
CA VAL A 368 -14.78 -15.37 10.59
C VAL A 368 -14.09 -14.61 11.73
N GLY A 369 -12.94 -13.99 11.49
CA GLY A 369 -12.20 -13.25 12.50
C GLY A 369 -12.98 -12.03 13.02
N ILE A 370 -13.63 -11.27 12.14
CA ILE A 370 -14.47 -10.13 12.51
C ILE A 370 -15.65 -10.59 13.37
N SER A 371 -16.32 -11.67 12.97
CA SER A 371 -17.41 -12.28 13.74
C SER A 371 -16.95 -12.70 15.14
N LEU A 372 -15.76 -13.31 15.24
CA LEU A 372 -15.17 -13.70 16.53
C LEU A 372 -14.84 -12.49 17.40
N VAL A 373 -14.28 -11.42 16.85
CA VAL A 373 -13.96 -10.19 17.56
C VAL A 373 -15.22 -9.55 18.15
N TYR A 374 -16.29 -9.36 17.36
CA TYR A 374 -17.52 -8.81 17.91
C TYR A 374 -18.16 -9.73 18.94
N ARG A 375 -18.14 -11.04 18.71
CA ARG A 375 -18.60 -12.01 19.70
C ARG A 375 -17.82 -11.88 21.01
N ALA A 376 -16.49 -11.73 20.95
CA ALA A 376 -15.65 -11.52 22.13
C ALA A 376 -16.06 -10.26 22.90
N ILE A 377 -16.31 -9.16 22.18
CA ILE A 377 -16.77 -7.88 22.73
C ILE A 377 -18.11 -8.04 23.43
N TYR A 378 -19.10 -8.64 22.77
CA TYR A 378 -20.44 -8.79 23.35
C TYR A 378 -20.47 -9.76 24.52
N ASP A 379 -19.79 -10.92 24.41
CA ASP A 379 -19.68 -11.89 25.50
C ASP A 379 -18.98 -11.27 26.72
N TRP A 380 -17.94 -10.46 26.50
CA TRP A 380 -17.24 -9.74 27.56
C TRP A 380 -18.17 -8.71 28.22
N VAL A 381 -18.87 -7.90 27.43
CA VAL A 381 -19.80 -6.89 27.95
C VAL A 381 -20.95 -7.50 28.75
N ASP A 382 -21.48 -8.66 28.35
CA ASP A 382 -22.50 -9.38 29.11
C ASP A 382 -21.97 -10.01 30.41
N SER A 383 -20.66 -10.24 30.52
CA SER A 383 -20.05 -10.69 31.77
C SER A 383 -19.91 -9.59 32.82
N LEU A 384 -20.01 -8.31 32.41
CA LEU A 384 -19.91 -7.17 33.31
C LEU A 384 -21.17 -7.02 34.17
N THR A 385 -20.98 -6.57 35.42
CA THR A 385 -22.12 -6.09 36.21
C THR A 385 -22.74 -4.86 35.55
N GLU A 386 -24.06 -4.67 35.72
CA GLU A 386 -24.78 -3.49 35.21
C GLU A 386 -24.06 -2.18 35.61
N LYS A 387 -23.61 -2.08 36.86
CA LYS A 387 -22.88 -0.92 37.36
C LYS A 387 -21.55 -0.69 36.62
N SER A 388 -20.78 -1.75 36.39
CA SER A 388 -19.51 -1.67 35.65
C SER A 388 -19.74 -1.25 34.20
N PHE A 389 -20.73 -1.84 33.53
CA PHE A 389 -21.07 -1.49 32.15
C PHE A 389 -21.58 -0.05 32.04
N GLN A 390 -22.49 0.39 32.91
CA GLN A 390 -22.94 1.79 32.93
C GLN A 390 -21.78 2.77 33.19
N SER A 391 -20.83 2.41 34.06
CA SER A 391 -19.64 3.23 34.31
C SER A 391 -18.77 3.34 33.06
N LEU A 392 -18.54 2.23 32.35
CA LEU A 392 -17.84 2.20 31.06
C LEU A 392 -18.51 3.16 30.07
N ILE A 393 -19.81 3.03 29.84
CA ILE A 393 -20.56 3.89 28.90
C ILE A 393 -20.50 5.36 29.28
N LYS A 394 -20.75 5.71 30.56
CA LYS A 394 -20.69 7.09 31.05
C LYS A 394 -19.31 7.71 30.87
N SER A 395 -18.26 6.92 31.06
CA SER A 395 -16.89 7.38 30.90
C SER A 395 -16.51 7.60 29.43
N SER A 396 -16.99 6.75 28.51
CA SER A 396 -16.81 6.93 27.05
C SER A 396 -17.61 8.14 26.55
N LEU A 397 -18.84 8.34 27.03
CA LEU A 397 -19.63 9.55 26.73
C LEU A 397 -18.91 10.82 27.18
N LYS A 398 -18.34 10.82 28.39
CA LYS A 398 -17.57 11.97 28.89
C LYS A 398 -16.36 12.27 28.00
N GLN A 399 -15.66 11.24 27.52
CA GLN A 399 -14.51 11.40 26.61
C GLN A 399 -14.96 11.98 25.26
N TYR A 400 -16.02 11.43 24.67
CA TYR A 400 -16.62 11.93 23.44
C TYR A 400 -17.10 13.39 23.55
N GLU A 401 -17.77 13.74 24.65
CA GLU A 401 -18.24 15.10 24.90
C GLU A 401 -17.08 16.09 25.09
N ALA A 402 -15.92 15.62 25.56
CA ALA A 402 -14.73 16.45 25.72
C ALA A 402 -13.95 16.67 24.41
N THR A 403 -13.95 15.70 23.50
CA THR A 403 -13.28 15.82 22.19
C THR A 403 -14.09 16.61 21.17
N THR A 404 -15.42 16.65 21.32
CA THR A 404 -16.28 17.44 20.46
C THR A 404 -16.19 18.91 20.88
N TRP A 405 -15.57 19.77 20.06
CA TRP A 405 -15.23 21.19 20.30
C TRP A 405 -16.43 22.14 20.43
N GLY A 406 -17.56 21.65 20.93
CA GLY A 406 -18.74 22.45 21.17
C GLY A 406 -19.86 21.63 21.78
N SER A 407 -19.90 21.62 23.11
CA SER A 407 -21.17 21.56 23.86
C SER A 407 -22.17 22.65 23.40
N TYR A 408 -21.77 23.57 22.51
CA TYR A 408 -22.55 24.63 21.88
C TYR A 408 -23.28 24.22 20.57
N TRP A 409 -22.82 23.20 19.83
CA TRP A 409 -23.43 22.82 18.52
C TRP A 409 -23.71 21.32 18.40
N GLY A 410 -23.01 20.46 19.15
CA GLY A 410 -23.28 19.04 19.19
C GLY A 410 -24.35 18.71 20.23
N SER A 411 -25.47 18.14 19.78
CA SER A 411 -26.45 17.55 20.71
C SER A 411 -25.81 16.32 21.38
N SER A 412 -25.55 16.40 22.68
CA SER A 412 -25.09 15.24 23.45
C SER A 412 -26.10 14.09 23.27
N ARG A 413 -25.59 12.90 22.91
CA ARG A 413 -26.39 11.68 22.76
C ARG A 413 -26.63 10.98 24.10
N ARG A 414 -26.16 11.55 25.21
CA ARG A 414 -26.24 10.97 26.55
C ARG A 414 -27.64 10.48 26.91
N THR A 415 -28.68 11.29 26.72
CA THR A 415 -30.06 10.91 27.05
C THR A 415 -30.53 9.69 26.26
N VAL A 416 -30.19 9.62 24.97
CA VAL A 416 -30.53 8.48 24.09
C VAL A 416 -29.78 7.23 24.52
N VAL A 417 -28.47 7.35 24.74
CA VAL A 417 -27.60 6.26 25.16
C VAL A 417 -28.00 5.71 26.53
N GLU A 418 -28.27 6.59 27.50
CA GLU A 418 -28.75 6.20 28.83
C GLU A 418 -30.14 5.56 28.79
N GLY A 419 -30.97 5.88 27.79
CA GLY A 419 -32.22 5.18 27.51
C GLY A 419 -31.98 3.70 27.18
N TYR A 420 -31.01 3.40 26.31
CA TYR A 420 -30.68 2.02 25.95
C TYR A 420 -30.23 1.18 27.15
N LEU A 421 -29.57 1.78 28.14
CA LEU A 421 -29.07 1.09 29.34
C LEU A 421 -30.19 0.65 30.29
N LYS A 422 -31.37 1.28 30.25
CA LYS A 422 -32.48 0.98 31.17
C LYS A 422 -33.35 -0.19 30.71
N GLU A 423 -33.40 -0.44 29.41
CA GLU A 423 -34.39 -1.33 28.78
C GLU A 423 -33.80 -2.63 28.21
N ASN A 424 -32.47 -2.80 28.31
CA ASN A 424 -31.76 -3.85 27.60
C ASN A 424 -30.63 -4.46 28.47
N CYS A 425 -30.31 -5.73 28.21
CA CYS A 425 -29.05 -6.30 28.71
C CYS A 425 -27.84 -5.59 28.10
N ASN A 426 -26.67 -5.73 28.72
CA ASN A 426 -25.47 -4.96 28.37
C ASN A 426 -25.10 -5.09 26.88
N SER A 427 -25.04 -6.30 26.33
CA SER A 427 -24.70 -6.53 24.91
C SER A 427 -25.72 -5.92 23.97
N LYS A 428 -27.02 -6.06 24.26
CA LYS A 428 -28.09 -5.45 23.46
C LYS A 428 -28.05 -3.92 23.54
N ALA A 429 -27.78 -3.34 24.71
CA ALA A 429 -27.60 -1.91 24.85
C ALA A 429 -26.37 -1.42 24.04
N LEU A 430 -25.25 -2.12 24.12
CA LEU A 430 -24.05 -1.82 23.32
C LEU A 430 -24.34 -1.87 21.82
N ALA A 431 -25.05 -2.92 21.37
CA ALA A 431 -25.47 -3.07 19.98
C ALA A 431 -26.32 -1.88 19.50
N MET A 432 -27.29 -1.46 20.31
CA MET A 432 -28.15 -0.31 20.02
C MET A 432 -27.34 1.00 19.98
N ILE A 433 -26.33 1.15 20.83
CA ILE A 433 -25.42 2.31 20.81
C ILE A 433 -24.64 2.32 19.49
N PHE A 434 -24.03 1.21 19.07
CA PHE A 434 -23.25 1.17 17.83
C PHE A 434 -24.13 1.42 16.59
N MET A 435 -25.35 0.87 16.55
CA MET A 435 -26.26 1.02 15.41
C MET A 435 -26.86 2.42 15.29
N ASN A 436 -27.32 3.02 16.39
CA ASN A 436 -28.06 4.28 16.31
C ASN A 436 -27.17 5.53 16.33
N ASN A 437 -25.86 5.37 16.57
CA ASN A 437 -24.88 6.46 16.55
C ASN A 437 -24.00 6.44 15.29
N ILE A 438 -24.50 5.86 14.20
CA ILE A 438 -23.80 5.81 12.90
C ILE A 438 -23.41 7.22 12.40
N GLU A 439 -24.25 8.21 12.64
CA GLU A 439 -24.00 9.62 12.26
C GLU A 439 -22.93 10.30 13.14
N THR A 440 -22.55 9.67 14.25
CA THR A 440 -21.58 10.18 15.23
C THR A 440 -20.47 9.17 15.47
N PRO A 441 -19.57 8.95 14.48
CA PRO A 441 -18.54 7.92 14.54
C PRO A 441 -17.61 8.08 15.76
N ALA A 442 -17.43 9.30 16.26
CA ALA A 442 -16.56 9.59 17.39
C ALA A 442 -16.98 8.91 18.72
N LEU A 443 -18.28 8.73 18.99
CA LEU A 443 -18.72 7.99 20.19
C LEU A 443 -18.42 6.50 20.05
N ASN A 444 -18.73 5.93 18.88
CA ASN A 444 -18.45 4.52 18.58
C ASN A 444 -16.95 4.24 18.64
N GLU A 445 -16.12 5.17 18.16
CA GLU A 445 -14.67 5.12 18.25
C GLU A 445 -14.18 5.09 19.71
N CYS A 446 -14.63 6.04 20.54
CA CYS A 446 -14.27 6.08 21.96
C CYS A 446 -14.66 4.80 22.68
N LEU A 447 -15.84 4.25 22.37
CA LEU A 447 -16.37 3.07 23.00
C LEU A 447 -15.64 1.79 22.57
N LEU A 448 -15.44 1.60 21.26
CA LEU A 448 -14.72 0.45 20.71
C LEU A 448 -13.28 0.41 21.24
N THR A 449 -12.56 1.54 21.16
CA THR A 449 -11.19 1.69 21.66
C THR A 449 -11.11 1.27 23.12
N LYS A 450 -11.98 1.84 23.97
CA LYS A 450 -11.96 1.58 25.40
C LYS A 450 -12.29 0.13 25.76
N ILE A 451 -13.25 -0.49 25.06
CA ILE A 451 -13.59 -1.91 25.25
C ILE A 451 -12.40 -2.79 24.89
N VAL A 452 -11.83 -2.62 23.69
CA VAL A 452 -10.69 -3.43 23.22
C VAL A 452 -9.50 -3.29 24.16
N GLU A 453 -9.15 -2.06 24.56
CA GLU A 453 -8.06 -1.83 25.52
C GLU A 453 -8.32 -2.46 26.89
N THR A 454 -9.56 -2.45 27.37
CA THR A 454 -9.89 -3.05 28.67
C THR A 454 -9.78 -4.58 28.61
N ILE A 455 -10.31 -5.19 27.54
CA ILE A 455 -10.17 -6.64 27.31
C ILE A 455 -8.68 -7.02 27.23
N LYS A 456 -7.87 -6.27 26.48
CA LYS A 456 -6.42 -6.50 26.42
C LYS A 456 -5.75 -6.44 27.79
N LYS A 457 -6.10 -5.46 28.62
CA LYS A 457 -5.55 -5.34 29.98
C LYS A 457 -5.94 -6.53 30.86
N GLU A 458 -7.16 -7.02 30.76
CA GLU A 458 -7.63 -8.22 31.49
C GLU A 458 -6.96 -9.52 31.00
N ILE A 459 -6.68 -9.62 29.71
CA ILE A 459 -5.88 -10.72 29.15
C ILE A 459 -4.47 -10.68 29.77
N ILE A 460 -3.81 -9.52 29.75
CA ILE A 460 -2.45 -9.36 30.26
C ILE A 460 -2.37 -9.63 31.78
N SER A 461 -3.33 -9.12 32.56
CA SER A 461 -3.36 -9.29 34.02
C SER A 461 -3.43 -10.76 34.44
N GLY A 462 -3.98 -11.62 33.59
CA GLY A 462 -4.10 -13.06 33.86
C GLY A 462 -5.23 -13.40 34.83
N GLU A 463 -6.05 -12.44 35.22
CA GLU A 463 -7.21 -12.63 36.11
C GLU A 463 -8.24 -13.59 35.49
N TYR A 464 -8.27 -13.70 34.17
CA TYR A 464 -9.18 -14.57 33.42
C TYR A 464 -8.42 -15.55 32.52
N PRO A 465 -7.90 -16.67 33.06
CA PRO A 465 -7.13 -17.65 32.28
C PRO A 465 -7.85 -18.20 31.05
N LYS A 466 -9.18 -18.28 31.10
CA LYS A 466 -10.02 -18.72 29.98
C LYS A 466 -9.93 -17.78 28.77
N MET A 467 -9.74 -16.47 28.99
CA MET A 467 -9.60 -15.51 27.89
C MET A 467 -8.32 -15.78 27.07
N LYS A 468 -7.21 -16.14 27.73
CA LYS A 468 -5.95 -16.48 27.02
C LYS A 468 -6.08 -17.72 26.11
N GLN A 469 -7.01 -18.62 26.43
CA GLN A 469 -7.17 -19.87 25.69
C GLN A 469 -8.17 -19.76 24.53
N ASP A 470 -9.20 -18.93 24.69
CA ASP A 470 -10.28 -18.79 23.71
C ASP A 470 -9.83 -17.91 22.52
N LEU A 471 -9.95 -18.50 21.32
CA LEU A 471 -9.50 -17.94 20.05
C LEU A 471 -10.04 -16.53 19.79
N LYS A 472 -11.28 -16.25 20.20
CA LYS A 472 -11.91 -14.94 19.97
C LYS A 472 -11.20 -13.80 20.72
N TYR A 473 -10.62 -14.08 21.88
CA TYR A 473 -9.86 -13.11 22.67
C TYR A 473 -8.41 -12.99 22.23
N LYS A 474 -7.82 -14.06 21.68
CA LYS A 474 -6.52 -13.97 20.98
C LYS A 474 -6.59 -13.00 19.82
N LEU A 475 -7.66 -13.06 19.02
CA LEU A 475 -7.88 -12.08 17.96
C LEU A 475 -8.00 -10.65 18.50
N ILE A 476 -8.64 -10.43 19.65
CA ILE A 476 -8.69 -9.11 20.30
C ILE A 476 -7.27 -8.65 20.69
N GLU A 477 -6.45 -9.55 21.24
CA GLU A 477 -5.05 -9.28 21.60
C GLU A 477 -4.23 -8.82 20.38
N ASP A 478 -4.48 -9.43 19.21
CA ASP A 478 -3.82 -9.11 17.93
C ASP A 478 -4.31 -7.81 17.28
N ILE A 479 -5.43 -7.22 17.73
CA ILE A 479 -5.96 -5.98 17.14
C ILE A 479 -5.00 -4.80 17.41
N ASN A 480 -4.43 -4.23 16.36
CA ASN A 480 -3.74 -2.96 16.46
C ASN A 480 -4.74 -1.81 16.27
N LEU A 481 -5.15 -1.13 17.34
CA LEU A 481 -6.13 -0.04 17.27
C LEU A 481 -5.67 1.17 16.44
N LYS A 482 -4.37 1.31 16.13
CA LYS A 482 -3.91 2.33 15.20
C LYS A 482 -4.23 1.97 13.74
N GLU A 483 -4.23 0.68 13.42
CA GLU A 483 -4.37 0.17 12.05
C GLU A 483 -5.77 -0.38 11.75
N HIS A 484 -6.38 -1.07 12.71
CA HIS A 484 -7.59 -1.87 12.49
C HIS A 484 -8.87 -1.15 12.91
N LYS A 485 -8.76 -0.07 13.71
CA LYS A 485 -9.92 0.61 14.31
C LYS A 485 -10.93 1.08 13.27
N ASP A 486 -10.48 1.76 12.22
CA ASP A 486 -11.38 2.30 11.20
C ASP A 486 -12.09 1.18 10.42
N PHE A 487 -11.37 0.07 10.17
CA PHE A 487 -11.95 -1.14 9.58
C PHE A 487 -13.07 -1.72 10.44
N TYR A 488 -12.85 -1.89 11.75
CA TYR A 488 -13.91 -2.37 12.64
C TYR A 488 -15.04 -1.35 12.79
N LEU A 489 -14.77 -0.04 12.81
CA LEU A 489 -15.83 0.97 12.84
C LEU A 489 -16.73 0.91 11.59
N ALA A 490 -16.14 0.71 10.41
CA ALA A 490 -16.89 0.53 9.17
C ALA A 490 -17.74 -0.76 9.18
N ASN A 491 -17.22 -1.84 9.78
CA ASN A 491 -17.90 -3.14 9.86
C ASN A 491 -18.96 -3.25 10.97
N LEU A 492 -19.03 -2.28 11.90
CA LEU A 492 -20.06 -2.25 12.95
C LEU A 492 -21.48 -2.33 12.38
N ARG A 493 -21.71 -1.74 11.20
CA ARG A 493 -23.00 -1.77 10.52
C ARG A 493 -23.36 -3.16 10.01
N MET A 494 -22.39 -4.01 9.65
CA MET A 494 -22.68 -5.30 9.01
C MET A 494 -22.92 -6.42 10.04
N HIS A 495 -22.29 -6.35 11.21
CA HIS A 495 -22.40 -7.41 12.22
C HIS A 495 -23.61 -7.34 13.16
N HIS A 496 -24.51 -6.38 12.97
CA HIS A 496 -25.78 -6.34 13.70
C HIS A 496 -26.68 -7.57 13.44
N GLU A 497 -26.56 -8.18 12.25
CA GLU A 497 -27.30 -9.40 11.90
C GLU A 497 -26.89 -10.59 12.80
N THR A 498 -25.61 -10.62 13.21
CA THR A 498 -25.10 -11.60 14.18
C THR A 498 -25.77 -11.43 15.55
N ILE A 499 -26.12 -10.19 15.93
CA ILE A 499 -26.80 -9.85 17.19
C ILE A 499 -28.30 -10.18 17.11
N ALA A 500 -28.95 -9.91 15.98
CA ALA A 500 -30.34 -10.31 15.75
C ALA A 500 -30.51 -11.84 15.77
N ALA A 501 -29.52 -12.58 15.28
CA ALA A 501 -29.47 -14.04 15.37
C ALA A 501 -29.24 -14.54 16.81
N ALA A 502 -28.33 -13.89 17.57
CA ALA A 502 -28.09 -14.24 18.97
C ALA A 502 -29.29 -13.92 19.89
N ALA A 503 -29.94 -12.78 19.71
CA ALA A 503 -31.10 -12.37 20.49
C ALA A 503 -32.33 -13.26 20.27
N LYS A 504 -32.52 -13.81 19.06
CA LYS A 504 -33.57 -14.80 18.76
C LYS A 504 -33.37 -16.13 19.51
N ASN A 505 -32.12 -16.51 19.78
CA ASN A 505 -31.82 -17.75 20.52
C ASN A 505 -31.97 -17.58 22.04
N SER A 506 -31.90 -16.37 22.57
CA SER A 506 -32.13 -16.10 24.01
C SER A 506 -33.61 -16.03 24.38
N GLN A 507 -34.51 -15.80 23.41
CA GLN A 507 -35.97 -15.76 23.63
C GLN A 507 -36.66 -17.14 23.56
N SER A 508 -35.95 -18.21 23.18
CA SER A 508 -36.54 -19.56 23.07
C SER A 508 -36.50 -20.40 24.35
N VAL A 509 -35.89 -19.90 25.43
CA VAL A 509 -35.99 -20.53 26.76
C VAL A 509 -37.27 -20.04 27.43
N THR A 510 -38.41 -20.60 26.99
CA THR A 510 -39.65 -20.53 27.77
C THR A 510 -39.43 -21.33 29.05
N PRO A 511 -39.83 -20.83 30.24
CA PRO A 511 -39.81 -21.63 31.45
C PRO A 511 -40.92 -22.68 31.36
N SER A 512 -40.63 -23.82 30.74
CA SER A 512 -41.40 -25.03 30.94
C SER A 512 -41.04 -25.58 32.33
N ASN A 513 -41.80 -25.16 33.33
CA ASN A 513 -42.37 -26.03 34.37
C ASN A 513 -42.91 -25.20 35.54
N VAL A 514 -44.24 -25.01 35.55
CA VAL A 514 -45.02 -25.01 36.78
C VAL A 514 -46.28 -25.83 36.50
N TYR A 515 -46.25 -27.09 36.92
CA TYR A 515 -47.43 -27.86 37.35
C TYR A 515 -47.06 -28.62 38.61
#